data_AF-A0A218PWV0-F1
#
_entry.id   AF-A0A218PWV0-F1
#
_cell.length_a   1.000
_cell.length_b   1.000
_cell.length_c   1.000
_cell.angle_alpha   90.00
_cell.angle_beta   90.00
_cell.angle_gamma   90.00
#
_symmetry.space_group_name_H-M   'P 1'
#
loop_
_entity.id
_entity.type
_entity.pdbx_description
1 polymer ?
#
loop_
_entity_poly.entity_id
_entity_poly.type
_entity_poly.pdbx_seq_one_letter_code
_entity_poly.pdbx_strand_id
1 'polypeptide(L)'
;MGSMGCGSAVVADAAMIEEIVLTERKLLALDMESYAVALATSLSTTPTKRVEFFMVKSVVDFANSLKGDTHHDYSCYVSAAFGKKFVDRYYRQLFLDNA
;
A
#
# COMPACT_ATOMS: atom_id res chain seq x y z
N MET A 1 10.55 7.19 -3.37
CA MET A 1 9.57 6.09 -3.48
C MET A 1 10.33 4.80 -3.72
N GLY A 2 9.88 3.69 -3.14
CA GLY A 2 10.56 2.39 -3.17
C GLY A 2 9.53 1.26 -3.14
N SER A 3 9.98 0.02 -3.00
CA SER A 3 9.13 -1.16 -3.11
C SER A 3 8.31 -1.39 -1.84
N MET A 4 7.11 -1.93 -2.01
CA MET A 4 6.24 -2.41 -0.95
C MET A 4 6.07 -3.91 -1.14
N GLY A 5 6.48 -4.71 -0.15
CA GLY A 5 6.25 -6.14 -0.13
C GLY A 5 4.83 -6.45 0.37
N CYS A 6 4.26 -7.57 -0.08
CA CYS A 6 2.94 -8.01 0.34
C CYS A 6 3.01 -9.51 0.69
N GLY A 7 2.40 -9.92 1.79
CA GLY A 7 2.37 -11.31 2.23
C GLY A 7 1.09 -11.68 2.96
N SER A 8 0.76 -12.97 3.06
CA SER A 8 -0.46 -13.44 3.72
C SER A 8 -0.35 -13.58 5.24
N ALA A 9 0.83 -13.31 5.81
CA ALA A 9 1.10 -13.43 7.23
C ALA A 9 1.48 -12.07 7.83
N VAL A 10 1.03 -11.84 9.07
CA VAL A 10 1.47 -10.68 9.85
C VAL A 10 2.93 -10.88 10.25
N VAL A 11 3.79 -9.92 9.91
CA VAL A 11 5.21 -9.94 10.27
C VAL A 11 5.42 -9.16 11.57
N ALA A 12 6.00 -9.83 12.56
CA ALA A 12 6.35 -9.27 13.88
C ALA A 12 7.76 -9.72 14.33
N ASP A 13 8.60 -10.09 13.37
CA ASP A 13 9.97 -10.58 13.60
C ASP A 13 10.94 -9.85 12.67
N ALA A 14 11.89 -9.14 13.26
CA ALA A 14 12.88 -8.37 12.53
C ALA A 14 13.79 -9.25 11.66
N ALA A 15 14.05 -10.50 12.07
CA ALA A 15 14.89 -11.42 11.30
C ALA A 15 14.27 -11.73 9.92
N MET A 16 12.95 -11.90 9.85
CA MET A 16 12.23 -12.08 8.59
C MET A 16 12.39 -10.84 7.68
N ILE A 17 12.35 -9.63 8.25
CA ILE A 17 12.55 -8.39 7.48
C ILE A 17 13.96 -8.33 6.90
N GLU A 18 14.97 -8.66 7.71
CA GLU A 18 16.37 -8.68 7.28
C GLU A 18 16.58 -9.63 6.09
N GLU A 19 15.99 -10.83 6.13
CA GLU A 19 16.03 -11.78 5.03
C GLU A 19 15.37 -11.24 3.75
N ILE A 20 14.22 -10.57 3.86
CA ILE A 20 13.54 -9.98 2.70
C ILE A 20 14.39 -8.85 2.10
N VAL A 21 14.98 -7.99 2.93
CA VAL A 21 15.82 -6.86 2.49
C VAL A 21 17.09 -7.33 1.76
N LEU A 22 17.63 -8.51 2.11
CA LEU A 22 18.74 -9.10 1.35
C LEU A 22 18.37 -9.38 -0.11
N THR A 23 17.11 -9.73 -0.36
CA THR A 23 16.58 -9.99 -1.71
C THR A 23 16.11 -8.71 -2.40
N GLU A 24 15.43 -7.82 -1.67
CA GLU A 24 14.89 -6.54 -2.17
C GLU A 24 15.44 -5.37 -1.35
N ARG A 25 16.64 -4.88 -1.73
CA ARG A 25 17.35 -3.83 -0.98
C ARG A 25 16.65 -2.47 -0.92
N LYS A 26 15.61 -2.25 -1.73
CA LYS A 26 14.82 -1.00 -1.75
C LYS A 26 13.46 -1.14 -1.08
N LEU A 27 13.23 -2.23 -0.36
CA LEU A 27 12.01 -2.46 0.41
C LEU A 27 11.82 -1.33 1.43
N LEU A 28 10.68 -0.64 1.34
CA LEU A 28 10.33 0.46 2.25
C LEU A 28 9.15 0.13 3.17
N ALA A 29 8.30 -0.80 2.76
CA ALA A 29 7.07 -1.11 3.49
C ALA A 29 6.63 -2.55 3.20
N LEU A 30 5.76 -3.05 4.08
CA LEU A 30 5.11 -4.34 3.96
C LEU A 30 3.63 -4.20 4.27
N ASP A 31 2.80 -5.03 3.64
CA ASP A 31 1.39 -5.17 3.97
C ASP A 31 0.85 -6.56 3.60
N MET A 32 -0.48 -6.70 3.65
CA MET A 32 -1.14 -7.97 3.35
C MET A 32 -2.11 -7.93 2.16
N GLU A 33 -2.27 -6.77 1.49
CA GLU A 33 -3.31 -6.61 0.45
C GLU A 33 -2.82 -5.95 -0.84
N SER A 34 -1.79 -5.10 -0.81
CA SER A 34 -1.45 -4.21 -1.92
C SER A 34 -1.19 -4.95 -3.23
N TYR A 35 -0.44 -6.05 -3.16
CA TYR A 35 -0.11 -6.83 -4.35
C TYR A 35 -1.33 -7.54 -4.93
N ALA A 36 -2.21 -8.08 -4.09
CA ALA A 36 -3.41 -8.78 -4.57
C ALA A 36 -4.33 -7.83 -5.34
N VAL A 37 -4.51 -6.60 -4.86
CA VAL A 37 -5.28 -5.58 -5.57
C VAL A 37 -4.59 -5.15 -6.86
N ALA A 38 -3.29 -4.88 -6.83
CA ALA A 38 -2.52 -4.53 -8.03
C ALA A 38 -2.61 -5.63 -9.10
N LEU A 39 -2.45 -6.89 -8.69
CA LEU A 39 -2.60 -8.06 -9.57
C LEU A 39 -4.02 -8.14 -10.14
N ALA A 40 -5.05 -8.00 -9.32
CA ALA A 40 -6.44 -8.01 -9.76
C ALA A 40 -6.71 -6.95 -10.84
N THR A 41 -6.16 -5.74 -10.68
CA THR A 41 -6.29 -4.70 -11.73
C THR A 41 -5.56 -5.07 -13.01
N SER A 42 -4.37 -5.68 -12.91
CA SER A 42 -3.61 -6.14 -14.09
C SER A 42 -4.28 -7.28 -14.85
N LEU A 43 -5.06 -8.11 -14.15
CA LEU A 43 -5.82 -9.22 -14.72
C LEU A 43 -7.22 -8.80 -15.20
N SER A 44 -7.65 -7.58 -14.92
CA SER A 44 -8.96 -7.09 -15.35
C SER A 44 -9.06 -7.02 -16.87
N THR A 45 -10.06 -7.68 -17.44
CA THR A 45 -10.33 -7.73 -18.88
C THR A 45 -11.38 -6.70 -19.31
N THR A 46 -11.58 -5.64 -18.50
CA THR A 46 -12.61 -4.63 -18.77
C THR A 46 -12.40 -4.01 -20.16
N PRO A 47 -13.42 -4.08 -21.05
CA PRO A 47 -13.22 -3.73 -22.46
C PRO A 47 -13.21 -2.22 -22.73
N THR A 48 -13.72 -1.42 -21.79
CA THR A 48 -13.92 0.02 -21.98
C THR A 48 -12.73 0.85 -21.52
N LYS A 49 -12.12 0.53 -20.37
CA LYS A 49 -10.90 1.18 -19.85
C LYS A 49 -10.09 0.25 -18.97
N ARG A 50 -8.76 0.45 -18.98
CA ARG A 50 -7.85 -0.21 -18.04
C ARG A 50 -8.19 0.21 -16.61
N VAL A 51 -8.26 -0.76 -15.70
CA VAL A 51 -8.41 -0.49 -14.27
C VAL A 51 -7.05 -0.09 -13.73
N GLU A 52 -6.95 1.13 -13.22
CA GLU A 52 -5.77 1.63 -12.51
C GLU A 52 -5.94 1.43 -11.01
N PHE A 53 -4.82 1.34 -10.28
CA PHE A 53 -4.83 1.26 -8.82
C PHE A 53 -3.95 2.35 -8.21
N PHE A 54 -4.28 2.71 -6.98
CA PHE A 54 -3.50 3.62 -6.17
C PHE A 54 -3.56 3.17 -4.72
N MET A 55 -2.38 3.02 -4.10
CA MET A 55 -2.26 2.55 -2.72
C MET A 55 -1.80 3.69 -1.82
N VAL A 56 -2.55 3.91 -0.73
CA VAL A 56 -2.20 4.87 0.32
C VAL A 56 -2.19 4.14 1.64
N LYS A 57 -1.01 4.06 2.25
CA LYS A 57 -0.81 3.46 3.57
C LYS A 57 0.13 4.32 4.39
N SER A 58 -0.14 4.38 5.69
CA SER A 58 0.73 4.99 6.69
C SER A 58 1.43 3.88 7.48
N VAL A 59 2.64 4.15 7.97
CA VAL A 59 3.39 3.20 8.81
C VAL A 59 2.63 3.01 10.13
N VAL A 60 2.34 1.78 10.52
CA VAL A 60 1.61 1.46 11.76
C VAL A 60 2.54 0.86 12.84
N ASP A 61 3.61 0.20 12.41
CA ASP A 61 4.67 -0.36 13.23
C ASP A 61 5.92 -0.67 12.37
N PHE A 62 6.96 -1.24 12.98
CA PHE A 62 8.24 -1.59 12.33
C PHE A 62 8.41 -3.09 12.05
N ALA A 63 7.32 -3.87 12.09
CA ALA A 63 7.28 -5.32 11.85
C ALA A 63 8.29 -6.12 12.67
N ASN A 64 8.56 -5.68 13.90
CA ASN A 64 9.48 -6.32 14.85
C ASN A 64 8.71 -6.81 16.08
N SER A 65 9.44 -7.35 17.06
CA SER A 65 8.86 -7.90 18.29
C SER A 65 8.14 -6.86 19.17
N LEU A 66 8.32 -5.57 18.90
CA LEU A 66 7.62 -4.47 19.56
C LEU A 66 6.35 -4.04 18.79
N LYS A 67 5.93 -4.82 17.78
CA LYS A 67 4.68 -4.58 17.07
C LYS A 67 3.52 -4.50 18.04
N GLY A 68 2.67 -3.50 17.85
CA GLY A 68 1.44 -3.30 18.60
C GLY A 68 0.49 -2.37 17.85
N ASP A 69 -0.70 -2.18 18.39
CA ASP A 69 -1.81 -1.52 17.68
C ASP A 69 -1.97 -0.02 18.02
N THR A 70 -1.08 0.54 18.83
CA THR A 70 -1.16 1.93 19.33
C THR A 70 -1.35 2.97 18.23
N HIS A 71 -0.72 2.78 17.06
CA HIS A 71 -0.77 3.73 15.95
C HIS A 71 -1.81 3.36 14.89
N HIS A 72 -2.52 2.25 15.05
CA HIS A 72 -3.41 1.71 14.01
C HIS A 72 -4.49 2.73 13.62
N ASP A 73 -5.27 3.21 14.58
CA ASP A 73 -6.37 4.15 14.33
C ASP A 73 -5.89 5.49 13.75
N TYR A 74 -4.76 5.99 14.25
CA TYR A 74 -4.14 7.21 13.73
C TYR A 74 -3.68 7.02 12.28
N SER A 75 -3.03 5.90 11.97
CA SER A 75 -2.55 5.58 10.62
C SER A 75 -3.70 5.34 9.64
N CYS A 76 -4.82 4.77 10.08
CA CYS A 76 -6.05 4.71 9.31
C CYS A 76 -6.56 6.12 8.96
N TYR A 77 -6.66 7.01 9.95
CA TYR A 77 -7.08 8.40 9.74
C TYR A 77 -6.15 9.14 8.77
N VAL A 78 -4.83 9.06 8.94
CA VAL A 78 -3.86 9.75 8.08
C VAL A 78 -3.97 9.25 6.64
N SER A 79 -4.06 7.94 6.43
CA SER A 79 -4.18 7.34 5.10
C SER A 79 -5.46 7.78 4.40
N ALA A 80 -6.59 7.74 5.10
CA ALA A 80 -7.89 8.18 4.58
C ALA A 80 -7.91 9.69 4.30
N ALA A 81 -7.37 10.51 5.20
CA ALA A 81 -7.30 11.96 5.04
C ALA A 81 -6.42 12.37 3.85
N PHE A 82 -5.28 11.70 3.66
CA PHE A 82 -4.45 11.89 2.48
C PHE A 82 -5.17 11.47 1.21
N GLY A 83 -5.78 10.27 1.19
CA GLY A 83 -6.54 9.76 0.04
C GLY A 83 -7.66 10.72 -0.38
N LYS A 84 -8.44 11.21 0.58
CA LYS A 84 -9.47 12.23 0.33
C LYS A 84 -8.87 13.49 -0.29
N LYS A 85 -7.84 14.07 0.33
CA LYS A 85 -7.21 15.30 -0.17
C LYS A 85 -6.61 15.12 -1.57
N PHE A 86 -6.02 13.95 -1.84
CA PHE A 86 -5.48 13.63 -3.15
C PHE A 86 -6.59 13.57 -4.20
N VAL A 87 -7.67 12.85 -3.94
CA VAL A 87 -8.82 12.77 -4.85
C VAL A 87 -9.44 14.16 -5.05
N ASP A 88 -9.72 14.91 -3.99
CA ASP A 88 -10.28 16.27 -4.09
C ASP A 88 -9.40 17.19 -4.96
N ARG A 89 -8.07 17.09 -4.81
CA ARG A 89 -7.09 17.93 -5.51
C ARG A 89 -6.93 17.57 -6.98
N TYR A 90 -7.07 16.29 -7.33
CA TYR A 90 -6.74 15.75 -8.66
C TYR A 90 -7.94 15.15 -9.40
N TYR A 91 -9.16 15.25 -8.85
CA TYR A 91 -10.37 14.63 -9.40
C TYR A 91 -10.57 14.90 -10.90
N ARG A 92 -10.40 16.16 -11.34
CA ARG A 92 -10.56 16.52 -12.75
C ARG A 92 -9.55 15.80 -13.63
N GLN A 93 -8.27 15.82 -13.28
CA GLN A 93 -7.24 15.16 -14.06
C GLN A 93 -7.44 13.64 -14.07
N LEU A 94 -7.83 13.04 -12.94
CA LEU A 94 -7.99 11.60 -12.83
C LEU A 94 -9.20 11.08 -13.60
N PHE A 95 -10.34 11.79 -13.57
CA PHE A 95 -11.62 11.24 -14.00
C PHE A 95 -12.31 11.98 -15.16
N LEU A 96 -11.95 13.25 -15.43
CA LEU A 96 -12.61 14.05 -16.47
C LEU A 96 -11.69 14.32 -17.66
N ASP A 97 -10.42 14.66 -17.42
CA ASP A 97 -9.48 14.98 -18.50
C ASP A 97 -8.95 13.72 -19.20
N ASN A 98 -9.06 12.57 -18.54
CA ASN A 98 -8.75 11.22 -19.06
C ASN A 98 -10.03 10.44 -19.48
N ALA A 99 -11.18 11.12 -19.53
CA ALA A 99 -12.47 10.54 -19.93
C ALA A 99 -12.57 10.38 -21.44
#